data_AF-A0A7D5ZJK2-F1
#
_entry.id   AF-A0A7D5ZJK2-F1
#
_cell.length_a   1.000
_cell.length_b   1.000
_cell.length_c   1.000
_cell.angle_alpha   90.00
_cell.angle_beta   90.00
_cell.angle_gamma   90.00
#
_symmetry.space_group_name_H-M   'P 1'
#
loop_
_entity.id
_entity.type
_entity.pdbx_description
1 polymer ?
#
loop_
_entity_poly.entity_id
_entity_poly.type
_entity_poly.pdbx_seq_one_letter_code
_entity_poly.pdbx_strand_id
1 'polypeptide(L)'
;MTDQLPAPAPLWPTVDELFSRMEATRVRSGQEDLLLRILKLSEEVGEVAQAVIGATGQNPRKGFSHTWDDVQAELCDVAITALMALRTLTPDAPTVFERHLAGVRDRPQKPSA
;
A
#
# COMPACT_ATOMS: atom_id res chain seq x y z
N MET A 1 14.37 21.40 -25.60
CA MET A 1 12.94 21.26 -25.29
C MET A 1 12.88 20.45 -24.01
N THR A 2 12.83 21.13 -22.87
CA THR A 2 12.84 20.47 -21.56
C THR A 2 11.49 19.81 -21.38
N ASP A 3 11.47 18.48 -21.43
CA ASP A 3 10.28 17.68 -21.20
C ASP A 3 9.96 17.77 -19.71
N GLN A 4 9.07 18.70 -19.36
CA GLN A 4 8.65 18.89 -17.99
C GLN A 4 7.65 17.77 -17.69
N LEU A 5 8.14 16.71 -17.06
CA LEU A 5 7.30 15.63 -16.57
C LEU A 5 6.10 16.22 -15.82
N PRO A 6 4.87 15.76 -16.09
CA PRO A 6 3.69 16.27 -15.41
C PRO A 6 3.86 16.10 -13.90
N ALA A 7 3.32 17.06 -13.13
CA ALA A 7 3.34 16.98 -11.68
C ALA A 7 2.70 15.64 -11.23
N PRO A 8 3.27 14.97 -10.21
CA PRO A 8 2.72 13.71 -9.73
C PRO A 8 1.27 13.91 -9.28
N ALA A 9 0.42 12.95 -9.65
CA ALA A 9 -0.99 13.00 -9.29
C ALA A 9 -1.14 13.00 -7.76
N PRO A 10 -2.10 13.77 -7.20
CA PRO A 10 -2.34 13.79 -5.77
C PRO A 10 -2.84 12.43 -5.28
N LEU A 11 -2.31 11.96 -4.15
CA LEU A 11 -2.53 10.61 -3.63
C LEU A 11 -4.02 10.21 -3.55
N TRP A 12 -4.84 10.99 -2.84
CA TRP A 12 -6.24 10.63 -2.60
C TRP A 12 -7.10 10.65 -3.86
N PRO A 13 -7.02 11.66 -4.74
CA PRO A 13 -7.70 11.58 -6.03
C PRO A 13 -7.29 10.37 -6.88
N THR A 14 -6.01 9.96 -6.85
CA THR A 14 -5.57 8.74 -7.53
C THR A 14 -6.14 7.48 -6.88
N VAL A 15 -6.14 7.38 -5.55
CA VAL A 15 -6.77 6.26 -4.82
C VAL A 15 -8.27 6.19 -5.11
N ASP A 16 -8.97 7.33 -5.17
CA ASP A 16 -10.40 7.39 -5.50
C ASP A 16 -10.68 6.94 -6.95
N GLU A 17 -9.80 7.29 -7.89
CA GLU A 17 -9.89 6.81 -9.28
C GLU A 17 -9.73 5.28 -9.35
N LEU A 18 -8.68 4.75 -8.71
CA LEU A 18 -8.42 3.31 -8.65
C LEU A 18 -9.58 2.56 -7.97
N PHE A 19 -10.08 3.10 -6.86
CA PHE A 19 -11.24 2.57 -6.15
C PHE A 19 -12.48 2.54 -7.05
N SER A 20 -12.77 3.64 -7.75
CA SER A 20 -13.92 3.72 -8.66
C SER A 20 -13.83 2.71 -9.81
N ARG A 21 -12.63 2.53 -10.38
CA ARG A 21 -12.38 1.53 -11.43
C ARG A 21 -12.56 0.10 -10.94
N MET A 22 -12.10 -0.19 -9.73
CA MET A 22 -12.27 -1.51 -9.11
C MET A 22 -13.75 -1.78 -8.75
N GLU A 23 -14.46 -0.80 -8.22
CA GLU A 23 -15.90 -0.95 -7.91
C GLU A 23 -16.74 -1.19 -9.17
N ALA A 24 -16.36 -0.60 -10.31
CA ALA A 24 -17.05 -0.79 -11.58
C ALA A 24 -16.99 -2.23 -12.10
N THR A 25 -16.00 -3.03 -11.68
CA THR A 25 -15.83 -4.44 -12.08
C THR A 25 -16.21 -5.43 -10.98
N ARG A 26 -16.79 -4.95 -9.87
CA ARG A 26 -17.06 -5.79 -8.71
C ARG A 26 -18.15 -6.83 -8.99
N VAL A 27 -17.88 -8.07 -8.57
CA VAL A 27 -18.86 -9.18 -8.62
C VAL A 27 -19.50 -9.42 -7.26
N ARG A 28 -18.80 -9.05 -6.17
CA ARG A 28 -19.23 -9.22 -4.78
C ARG A 28 -19.51 -7.86 -4.15
N SER A 29 -20.30 -7.84 -3.07
CA SER A 29 -20.61 -6.61 -2.34
C SER A 29 -20.77 -6.84 -0.85
N GLY A 30 -20.56 -5.79 -0.06
CA GLY A 30 -20.76 -5.83 1.39
C GLY A 30 -19.55 -6.39 2.14
N GLN A 31 -19.80 -7.06 3.25
CA GLN A 31 -18.78 -7.45 4.23
C GLN A 31 -17.72 -8.40 3.66
N GLU A 32 -18.08 -9.32 2.76
CA GLU A 32 -17.12 -10.25 2.15
C GLU A 32 -16.02 -9.52 1.37
N ASP A 33 -16.37 -8.47 0.62
CA ASP A 33 -15.43 -7.72 -0.20
C ASP A 33 -14.43 -6.93 0.66
N LEU A 34 -14.90 -6.34 1.77
CA LEU A 34 -14.02 -5.75 2.77
C LEU A 34 -13.05 -6.78 3.36
N LEU A 35 -13.54 -7.96 3.75
CA LEU A 35 -12.70 -9.01 4.32
C LEU A 35 -11.64 -9.49 3.33
N LEU A 36 -12.00 -9.68 2.05
CA LEU A 36 -11.06 -10.06 1.00
C LEU A 36 -9.99 -9.00 0.77
N ARG A 37 -10.34 -7.71 0.81
CA ARG A 37 -9.36 -6.61 0.71
C ARG A 37 -8.42 -6.55 1.90
N ILE A 38 -8.91 -6.83 3.10
CA ILE A 38 -8.05 -6.96 4.29
C ILE A 38 -7.13 -8.18 4.14
N LEU A 39 -7.62 -9.30 3.64
CA LEU A 39 -6.79 -10.50 3.43
C LEU A 39 -5.71 -10.30 2.36
N LYS A 40 -5.99 -9.50 1.32
CA LYS A 40 -5.02 -9.15 0.27
C LYS A 40 -3.72 -8.56 0.85
N LEU A 41 -3.79 -7.83 1.97
CA LEU A 41 -2.60 -7.31 2.66
C LEU A 41 -1.58 -8.42 3.01
N SER A 42 -2.05 -9.63 3.35
CA SER A 42 -1.16 -10.73 3.68
C SER A 42 -0.42 -11.28 2.46
N GLU A 43 -1.03 -11.17 1.28
CA GLU A 43 -0.41 -11.53 0.00
C GLU A 43 0.72 -10.54 -0.32
N GLU A 44 0.43 -9.25 -0.31
CA GLU A 44 1.40 -8.18 -0.59
C GLU A 44 2.60 -8.21 0.38
N VAL A 45 2.35 -8.45 1.67
CA VAL A 45 3.43 -8.61 2.67
C VAL A 45 4.28 -9.86 2.38
N GLY A 46 3.66 -10.92 1.84
CA GLY A 46 4.37 -12.10 1.37
C GLY A 46 5.28 -11.80 0.17
N GLU A 47 4.83 -10.94 -0.75
CA GLU A 47 5.60 -10.50 -1.91
C GLU A 47 6.78 -9.63 -1.50
N VAL A 48 6.60 -8.70 -0.55
CA VAL A 48 7.71 -7.97 0.09
C VAL A 48 8.74 -8.95 0.68
N ALA A 49 8.29 -9.97 1.41
CA ALA A 49 9.19 -10.97 1.99
C ALA A 49 9.96 -11.74 0.89
N GLN A 50 9.28 -12.10 -0.19
CA GLN A 50 9.90 -12.75 -1.34
C GLN A 50 10.95 -11.86 -2.00
N ALA A 51 10.64 -10.58 -2.23
CA ALA A 51 11.55 -9.61 -2.81
C ALA A 51 12.78 -9.39 -1.92
N VAL A 52 12.61 -9.28 -0.60
CA VAL A 52 13.74 -9.16 0.35
C VAL A 52 14.64 -10.39 0.32
N ILE A 53 14.07 -11.60 0.34
CA ILE A 53 14.84 -12.85 0.23
C ILE A 53 15.62 -12.88 -1.08
N GLY A 54 14.99 -12.42 -2.18
CA GLY A 54 15.61 -12.30 -3.49
C GLY A 54 16.72 -11.26 -3.56
N ALA A 55 16.54 -10.09 -2.94
CA ALA A 55 17.48 -8.98 -2.94
C ALA A 55 18.68 -9.20 -2.02
N THR A 56 18.53 -10.03 -0.99
CA THR A 56 19.60 -10.39 -0.05
C THR A 56 20.33 -11.68 -0.44
N GLY A 57 19.85 -12.40 -1.46
CA GLY A 57 20.43 -13.66 -1.90
C GLY A 57 20.31 -14.79 -0.87
N GLN A 58 19.40 -14.68 0.09
CA GLN A 58 19.29 -15.60 1.23
C GLN A 58 18.88 -17.02 0.81
N ASN A 59 18.31 -17.21 -0.38
CA ASN A 59 18.01 -18.54 -0.92
C ASN A 59 19.25 -19.14 -1.62
N PRO A 60 19.94 -20.14 -1.03
CA PRO A 60 21.18 -20.67 -1.59
C PRO A 60 20.98 -21.37 -2.94
N ARG A 61 19.74 -21.79 -3.27
CA ARG A 61 19.42 -22.44 -4.56
C ARG A 61 19.18 -21.44 -5.69
N LYS A 62 18.87 -20.18 -5.37
CA LYS A 62 18.46 -19.16 -6.36
C LYS A 62 19.41 -17.95 -6.41
N GLY A 63 20.21 -17.71 -5.38
CA GLY A 63 21.06 -16.52 -5.31
C GLY A 63 20.23 -15.23 -5.33
N PHE A 64 20.79 -14.18 -5.93
CA PHE A 64 20.07 -12.91 -6.11
C PHE A 64 19.05 -13.01 -7.23
N SER A 65 17.77 -12.78 -6.90
CA SER A 65 16.67 -12.83 -7.87
C SER A 65 15.87 -11.52 -7.98
N HIS A 66 16.05 -10.62 -7.02
CA HIS A 66 15.40 -9.32 -6.96
C HIS A 66 16.45 -8.26 -6.61
N THR A 67 16.05 -7.02 -6.75
CA THR A 67 16.78 -5.81 -6.37
C THR A 67 16.07 -5.13 -5.20
N TRP A 68 16.73 -4.14 -4.60
CA TRP A 68 16.06 -3.28 -3.61
C TRP A 68 15.01 -2.36 -4.23
N ASP A 69 15.01 -2.16 -5.54
CA ASP A 69 13.94 -1.44 -6.24
C ASP A 69 12.67 -2.30 -6.32
N ASP A 70 12.81 -3.61 -6.50
CA ASP A 70 11.67 -4.53 -6.39
C ASP A 70 11.08 -4.49 -4.98
N VAL A 71 11.90 -4.48 -3.94
CA VAL A 71 11.41 -4.34 -2.54
C VAL A 71 10.64 -3.03 -2.35
N GLN A 72 11.10 -1.93 -2.95
CA GLN A 72 10.38 -0.64 -2.90
C GLN A 72 9.03 -0.72 -3.62
N ALA A 73 8.96 -1.41 -4.75
CA ALA A 73 7.71 -1.64 -5.48
C ALA A 73 6.71 -2.42 -4.63
N GLU A 74 7.12 -3.57 -4.07
CA GLU A 74 6.24 -4.39 -3.23
C GLU A 74 5.77 -3.63 -1.97
N LEU A 75 6.61 -2.78 -1.38
CA LEU A 75 6.19 -1.92 -0.26
C LEU A 75 5.15 -0.88 -0.69
N CYS A 76 5.23 -0.36 -1.92
CA CYS A 76 4.20 0.51 -2.47
C CYS A 76 2.89 -0.25 -2.66
N ASP A 77 2.94 -1.50 -3.11
CA ASP A 77 1.74 -2.33 -3.30
C ASP A 77 1.04 -2.65 -1.98
N VAL A 78 1.79 -2.92 -0.90
CA VAL A 78 1.24 -3.00 0.47
C VAL A 78 0.54 -1.68 0.86
N ALA A 79 1.19 -0.54 0.64
CA ALA A 79 0.63 0.76 1.02
C ALA A 79 -0.66 1.08 0.23
N ILE A 80 -0.65 0.84 -1.08
CA ILE A 80 -1.82 1.03 -1.95
C ILE A 80 -2.95 0.11 -1.51
N THR A 81 -2.67 -1.17 -1.27
CA THR A 81 -3.67 -2.15 -0.80
C THR A 81 -4.27 -1.73 0.54
N ALA A 82 -3.48 -1.20 1.47
CA ALA A 82 -3.97 -0.69 2.75
C ALA A 82 -4.88 0.54 2.57
N LEU A 83 -4.51 1.49 1.70
CA LEU A 83 -5.33 2.67 1.40
C LEU A 83 -6.65 2.28 0.73
N MET A 84 -6.63 1.30 -0.18
CA MET A 84 -7.82 0.76 -0.83
C MET A 84 -8.74 0.05 0.17
N ALA A 85 -8.19 -0.74 1.10
CA ALA A 85 -8.96 -1.35 2.18
C ALA A 85 -9.59 -0.29 3.11
N LEU A 86 -8.84 0.75 3.49
CA LEU A 86 -9.36 1.87 4.28
C LEU A 86 -10.49 2.60 3.55
N ARG A 87 -10.34 2.86 2.25
CA ARG A 87 -11.35 3.50 1.40
C ARG A 87 -12.62 2.67 1.23
N THR A 88 -12.50 1.36 1.33
CA THR A 88 -13.63 0.42 1.38
C THR A 88 -14.38 0.51 2.69
N LEU A 89 -13.65 0.66 3.80
CA LEU A 89 -14.23 0.75 5.14
C LEU A 89 -14.95 2.08 5.39
N THR A 90 -14.43 3.17 4.80
CA THR A 90 -15.00 4.52 4.98
C THR A 90 -14.78 5.40 3.76
N PRO A 91 -15.79 6.20 3.34
CA PRO A 91 -15.60 7.21 2.30
C PRO A 91 -14.69 8.36 2.73
N ASP A 92 -14.55 8.60 4.04
CA ASP A 92 -13.69 9.65 4.61
C ASP A 92 -12.29 9.11 4.96
N ALA A 93 -11.78 8.19 4.15
CA ALA A 93 -10.44 7.62 4.29
C ALA A 93 -9.32 8.69 4.37
N PRO A 94 -9.37 9.80 3.58
CA PRO A 94 -8.38 10.88 3.70
C PRO A 94 -8.25 11.43 5.12
N THR A 95 -9.35 11.88 5.70
CA THR A 95 -9.35 12.47 7.05
C THR A 95 -8.94 11.45 8.10
N VAL A 96 -9.39 10.19 7.99
CA VAL A 96 -9.02 9.13 8.92
C VAL A 96 -7.52 8.87 8.91
N PHE A 97 -6.93 8.75 7.72
CA PHE A 97 -5.50 8.54 7.56
C PHE A 97 -4.69 9.74 8.05
N GLU A 98 -5.03 10.96 7.63
CA GLU A 98 -4.32 12.19 8.01
C GLU A 98 -4.35 12.41 9.51
N ARG A 99 -5.50 12.21 10.15
CA ARG A 99 -5.64 12.29 11.61
C ARG A 99 -4.77 11.25 12.31
N HIS A 100 -4.75 10.01 11.81
CA HIS A 100 -3.91 8.97 12.40
C HIS A 100 -2.42 9.28 12.23
N LEU A 101 -2.02 9.73 11.05
CA LEU A 101 -0.65 10.10 10.74
C LEU A 101 -0.17 11.29 11.58
N ALA A 102 -0.98 12.35 11.71
CA ALA A 102 -0.70 13.46 12.62
C ALA A 102 -0.54 12.98 14.06
N GLY A 103 -1.43 12.09 14.50
CA GLY A 103 -1.34 11.45 15.82
C GLY A 103 -0.05 10.65 16.01
N VAL A 104 0.47 9.97 14.99
CA VAL A 104 1.77 9.27 15.06
C VAL A 104 2.93 10.26 15.08
N ARG A 105 2.89 11.31 14.26
CA ARG A 105 3.91 12.38 14.22
C ARG A 105 4.07 13.06 15.57
N ASP A 106 2.96 13.30 16.25
CA ASP A 106 2.93 14.06 17.50
C ASP A 106 3.21 13.18 18.74
N ARG A 107 3.41 11.85 18.57
CA ARG A 107 3.81 10.96 19.67
C ARG A 107 5.25 11.26 20.14
N PRO A 108 5.50 11.33 21.46
CA PRO A 108 6.86 11.48 21.96
C PRO A 108 7.73 10.28 21.57
N GLN A 109 8.93 10.56 21.04
CA GLN A 109 9.88 9.55 20.57
C GLN A 109 10.66 8.83 21.69
N LYS A 110 10.42 9.18 22.96
CA LYS A 110 10.98 8.50 24.12
C LYS A 110 9.84 8.03 25.02
N PRO A 111 9.93 6.82 25.61
CA PRO A 111 8.99 6.44 26.67
C PRO A 111 9.12 7.44 27.81
N SER A 112 7.99 7.87 28.38
CA SER A 112 7.99 8.64 29.63
C SER A 112 8.78 7.87 30.68
N ALA A 113 9.72 8.56 31.32
CA ALA A 113 10.59 8.00 32.36
C ALA A 113 9.80 7.49 33.57
#